data_AF-A0A961TBL4-F1
#
_entry.id   AF-A0A961TBL4-F1
#
_cell.length_a   1.000
_cell.length_b   1.000
_cell.length_c   1.000
_cell.angle_alpha   90.00
_cell.angle_beta   90.00
_cell.angle_gamma   90.00
#
_symmetry.space_group_name_H-M   'P 1'
#
loop_
_entity.id
_entity.type
_entity.pdbx_description
1 polymer ?
#
loop_
_entity_poly.entity_id
_entity_poly.type
_entity_poly.pdbx_seq_one_letter_code
_entity_poly.pdbx_strand_id
1 'polypeptide(L)'
;VTVLGGAVILNAQGYDNVIVKLTATGSDILYRQRMPVPVAMWRPWTAGGAKAEFFRNPVAEVRGLRLAPVICAEHLLVWPVLQSMAGQPDALVAIGNGWWAEGSRVVASQVAQVEAWAALFGVKFVHSFNEITHDDKGT
;
A
#
# COMPACT_ATOMS: atom_id res chain seq x y z
N VAL A 1 14.08 15.91 -6.77
CA VAL A 1 13.70 14.54 -6.33
C VAL A 1 12.19 14.34 -6.55
N THR A 2 11.69 13.11 -6.50
CA THR A 2 10.25 12.80 -6.33
C THR A 2 10.16 11.81 -5.18
N VAL A 3 9.25 12.04 -4.23
CA VAL A 3 9.04 11.19 -3.05
C VAL A 3 7.64 10.60 -3.11
N LEU A 4 7.49 9.34 -2.73
CA LEU A 4 6.20 8.69 -2.52
C LEU A 4 6.02 8.45 -1.02
N GLY A 5 4.84 8.73 -0.48
CA GLY A 5 4.55 8.56 0.94
C GLY A 5 3.12 8.10 1.18
N GLY A 6 2.91 7.26 2.19
CA GLY A 6 1.57 6.92 2.67
C GLY A 6 0.94 8.11 3.40
N ALA A 7 -0.34 8.36 3.15
CA ALA A 7 -1.10 9.42 3.82
C ALA A 7 -2.58 9.01 4.00
N VAL A 8 -3.32 9.80 4.78
CA VAL A 8 -4.76 9.64 5.01
C VAL A 8 -5.46 10.92 4.58
N ILE A 9 -6.47 10.80 3.71
CA ILE A 9 -7.32 11.93 3.31
C ILE A 9 -8.65 11.83 4.05
N LEU A 10 -8.86 12.71 5.03
CA LEU A 10 -10.13 12.80 5.76
C LEU A 10 -11.24 13.31 4.85
N ASN A 11 -12.46 12.79 5.03
CA ASN A 11 -13.65 13.26 4.35
C ASN A 11 -14.89 13.11 5.26
N ALA A 12 -16.00 13.76 4.90
CA ALA A 12 -17.16 13.92 5.79
C ALA A 12 -17.90 12.62 6.19
N GLN A 13 -17.47 11.46 5.69
CA GLN A 13 -18.02 10.13 5.99
C GLN A 13 -16.93 9.08 6.25
N GLY A 14 -15.71 9.51 6.62
CA GLY A 14 -14.58 8.60 6.88
C GLY A 14 -13.26 9.11 6.30
N TYR A 15 -12.47 8.22 5.72
CA TYR A 15 -11.17 8.56 5.14
C TYR A 15 -10.75 7.65 3.99
N ASP A 16 -9.83 8.14 3.18
CA ASP A 16 -9.14 7.37 2.14
C ASP A 16 -7.69 7.09 2.61
N ASN A 17 -7.24 5.83 2.55
CA ASN A 17 -5.81 5.52 2.65
C ASN A 17 -5.17 5.69 1.28
N VAL A 18 -4.11 6.51 1.19
CA VAL A 18 -3.54 6.93 -0.10
C VAL A 18 -2.02 6.82 -0.14
N ILE A 19 -1.47 6.79 -1.36
CA ILE A 19 -0.08 7.19 -1.60
C ILE A 19 -0.10 8.55 -2.29
N VAL A 20 0.62 9.51 -1.71
CA VAL A 20 0.88 10.82 -2.33
C VAL A 20 2.22 10.82 -3.05
N LYS A 21 2.25 11.47 -4.22
CA LYS A 21 3.44 11.79 -5.01
C LYS A 21 3.81 13.24 -4.74
N LEU A 22 5.00 13.45 -4.19
CA LEU A 22 5.54 14.76 -3.83
C LEU A 22 6.70 15.13 -4.76
N THR A 23 6.72 16.37 -5.24
CA THR A 23 7.78 16.94 -6.08
C THR A 23 8.19 18.31 -5.55
N ALA A 24 9.24 18.91 -6.12
CA ALA A 24 9.65 20.28 -5.81
C ALA A 24 8.62 21.36 -6.22
N THR A 25 7.57 21.00 -6.96
CA THR A 25 6.59 21.93 -7.54
C THR A 25 5.14 21.60 -7.15
N GLY A 26 4.90 20.58 -6.31
CA GLY A 26 3.55 20.23 -5.88
C GLY A 26 3.37 18.80 -5.35
N SER A 27 2.13 18.47 -5.04
CA SER A 27 1.68 17.20 -4.46
C SER A 27 0.44 16.67 -5.17
N ASP A 28 0.34 15.36 -5.35
CA ASP A 28 -0.78 14.70 -6.05
C ASP A 28 -1.09 13.34 -5.40
N ILE A 29 -2.35 12.88 -5.48
CA ILE A 29 -2.78 11.57 -4.95
C ILE A 29 -2.54 10.53 -6.04
N LEU A 30 -1.39 9.86 -5.95
CA LEU A 30 -0.96 8.84 -6.91
C LEU A 30 -1.88 7.61 -6.89
N TYR A 31 -2.37 7.23 -5.71
CA TYR A 31 -3.09 5.98 -5.50
C TYR A 31 -4.02 6.04 -4.29
N ARG A 32 -5.12 5.26 -4.33
CA ARG A 32 -6.03 5.03 -3.18
C ARG A 32 -6.20 3.52 -2.98
N GLN A 33 -6.20 3.08 -1.72
CA GLN A 33 -6.32 1.67 -1.35
C GLN A 33 -7.64 1.06 -1.87
N ARG A 34 -7.55 -0.03 -2.63
CA ARG A 34 -8.70 -0.80 -3.11
C ARG A 34 -9.34 -1.59 -1.97
N MET A 35 -8.55 -2.17 -1.06
CA MET A 35 -9.06 -2.93 0.09
C MET A 35 -8.33 -2.62 1.42
N PRO A 36 -8.92 -1.79 2.30
CA PRO A 36 -8.49 -1.66 3.70
C PRO A 36 -8.78 -2.91 4.54
N VAL A 37 -8.23 -2.97 5.75
CA VAL A 37 -8.47 -4.09 6.69
C VAL A 37 -10.00 -4.27 6.91
N PRO A 38 -10.59 -5.44 6.57
CA PRO A 38 -12.01 -5.69 6.79
C PRO A 38 -12.39 -5.57 8.28
N VAL A 39 -13.60 -5.10 8.57
CA VAL A 39 -14.19 -4.96 9.94
C VAL A 39 -13.50 -3.92 10.83
N ALA A 40 -12.17 -3.81 10.79
CA ALA A 40 -11.41 -2.83 11.57
C ALA A 40 -11.38 -1.44 10.90
N MET A 41 -10.94 -1.38 9.63
CA MET A 41 -10.85 -0.13 8.86
C MET A 41 -12.03 0.03 7.90
N TRP A 42 -12.29 -0.96 7.04
CA TRP A 42 -13.42 -0.94 6.13
C TRP A 42 -14.67 -1.49 6.83
N ARG A 43 -15.67 -0.63 7.01
CA ARG A 43 -16.89 -0.86 7.79
C ARG A 43 -18.13 -0.31 7.06
N PRO A 44 -18.61 -0.95 5.98
CA PRO A 44 -19.69 -0.43 5.13
C PRO A 44 -21.04 -0.29 5.85
N TRP A 45 -21.21 -0.86 7.05
CA TRP A 45 -22.38 -0.70 7.92
C TRP A 45 -22.27 0.47 8.92
N THR A 46 -21.22 1.31 8.83
CA THR A 46 -21.08 2.52 9.66
C THR A 46 -20.76 3.76 8.82
N ALA A 47 -21.19 4.95 9.28
CA ALA A 47 -20.95 6.24 8.65
C ALA A 47 -19.50 6.77 8.78
N GLY A 48 -18.52 5.86 8.77
CA GLY A 48 -17.11 6.15 9.02
C GLY A 48 -16.23 4.91 8.87
N GLY A 49 -14.93 5.14 8.67
CA GLY A 49 -13.93 4.12 8.37
C GLY A 49 -13.15 4.45 7.10
N ALA A 50 -12.28 3.52 6.69
CA ALA A 50 -11.56 3.60 5.43
C ALA A 50 -12.47 3.18 4.27
N LYS A 51 -12.46 3.95 3.17
CA LYS A 51 -13.15 3.59 1.92
C LYS A 51 -12.36 2.53 1.16
N ALA A 52 -13.09 1.66 0.45
CA ALA A 52 -12.54 0.60 -0.39
C ALA A 52 -12.77 0.93 -1.87
N GLU A 53 -11.71 1.22 -2.60
CA GLU A 53 -11.72 1.65 -3.99
C GLU A 53 -11.64 0.46 -4.98
N PHE A 54 -12.33 -0.64 -4.68
CA PHE A 54 -12.22 -1.99 -5.29
C PHE A 54 -11.77 -2.07 -6.77
N PHE A 55 -12.37 -1.26 -7.64
CA PHE A 55 -12.19 -1.32 -9.11
C PHE A 55 -11.33 -0.18 -9.69
N ARG A 56 -10.73 0.67 -8.84
CA ARG A 56 -9.87 1.78 -9.28
C ARG A 56 -8.67 1.28 -10.09
N ASN A 57 -8.16 2.14 -10.99
CA ASN A 57 -6.96 1.89 -11.78
C ASN A 57 -5.83 1.33 -10.88
N PRO A 58 -5.34 0.10 -11.15
CA PRO A 58 -4.46 -0.62 -10.25
C PRO A 58 -2.96 -0.32 -10.45
N VAL A 59 -2.63 0.56 -11.41
CA VAL A 59 -1.28 0.99 -11.77
C VAL A 59 -1.25 2.51 -11.88
N ALA A 60 -0.17 3.14 -11.42
CA ALA A 60 0.02 4.59 -11.42
C ALA A 60 1.40 4.96 -11.98
N GLU A 61 1.47 6.03 -12.78
CA GLU A 61 2.71 6.40 -13.47
C GLU A 61 3.52 7.45 -12.69
N VAL A 62 4.83 7.23 -12.58
CA VAL A 62 5.79 8.16 -11.98
C VAL A 62 7.04 8.23 -12.86
N ARG A 63 7.26 9.38 -13.52
CA ARG A 63 8.44 9.63 -14.37
C ARG A 63 8.62 8.60 -15.50
N GLY A 64 7.52 8.14 -16.12
CA GLY A 64 7.55 7.09 -17.15
C GLY A 64 7.68 5.66 -16.63
N LEU A 65 7.74 5.44 -15.31
CA LEU A 65 7.65 4.11 -14.71
C LEU A 65 6.21 3.81 -14.27
N ARG A 66 5.72 2.62 -14.63
CA ARG A 66 4.41 2.07 -14.26
C ARG A 66 4.54 1.35 -12.92
N LEU A 67 4.06 1.96 -11.85
CA LEU A 67 4.11 1.38 -10.50
C LEU A 67 2.77 0.69 -10.20
N ALA A 68 2.82 -0.54 -9.69
CA ALA A 68 1.70 -1.22 -9.07
C ALA A 68 1.75 -1.00 -7.55
N PRO A 69 0.92 -0.13 -6.96
CA PRO A 69 0.97 0.13 -5.53
C PRO A 69 0.05 -0.85 -4.78
N VAL A 70 0.52 -1.34 -3.63
CA VAL A 70 -0.25 -2.14 -2.69
C VAL A 70 -0.03 -1.64 -1.26
N ILE A 71 -1.11 -1.56 -0.48
CA ILE A 71 -1.10 -0.99 0.86
C ILE A 71 -1.58 -2.02 1.90
N CYS A 72 -0.70 -2.37 2.84
CA CYS A 72 -1.01 -3.11 4.08
C CYS A 72 -1.86 -4.37 3.87
N ALA A 73 -3.17 -4.34 4.15
CA ALA A 73 -4.07 -5.48 3.96
C ALA A 73 -4.06 -6.06 2.53
N GLU A 74 -3.75 -5.24 1.53
CA GLU A 74 -3.66 -5.67 0.13
C GLU A 74 -2.50 -6.64 -0.14
N HIS A 75 -1.52 -6.74 0.75
CA HIS A 75 -0.43 -7.72 0.68
C HIS A 75 -0.90 -9.18 0.87
N LEU A 76 -2.11 -9.38 1.41
CA LEU A 76 -2.63 -10.68 1.83
C LEU A 76 -3.74 -11.23 0.90
N LEU A 77 -4.06 -10.53 -0.21
CA LEU A 77 -5.27 -10.78 -0.99
C LEU A 77 -4.96 -11.10 -2.47
N VAL A 78 -5.69 -12.06 -3.05
CA VAL A 78 -5.35 -12.71 -4.34
C VAL A 78 -5.92 -12.01 -5.57
N TRP A 79 -7.16 -11.50 -5.53
CA TRP A 79 -7.26 -10.08 -5.87
C TRP A 79 -7.64 -9.19 -4.62
N PRO A 80 -7.13 -7.86 -4.41
CA PRO A 80 -5.36 -6.14 -5.42
C PRO A 80 -4.14 -6.50 -6.56
N VAL A 81 -3.03 -7.20 -6.23
CA VAL A 81 -1.92 -7.67 -7.08
C VAL A 81 -2.33 -8.15 -8.48
N LEU A 82 -3.18 -9.18 -8.64
CA LEU A 82 -3.47 -9.75 -9.97
C LEU A 82 -4.08 -8.71 -10.94
N GLN A 83 -4.95 -7.85 -10.43
CA GLN A 83 -5.51 -6.74 -11.20
C GLN A 83 -4.41 -5.72 -11.60
N SER A 84 -3.43 -5.48 -10.73
CA SER A 84 -2.26 -4.64 -11.06
C SER A 84 -1.35 -5.28 -12.10
N MET A 85 -1.16 -6.60 -12.08
CA MET A 85 -0.28 -7.31 -13.03
C MET A 85 -0.86 -7.39 -14.45
N ALA A 86 -2.19 -7.47 -14.58
CA ALA A 86 -2.87 -7.23 -15.86
C ALA A 86 -2.59 -5.83 -16.43
N GLY A 87 -2.24 -4.87 -15.57
CA GLY A 87 -1.77 -3.52 -15.91
C GLY A 87 -0.28 -3.42 -16.25
N GLN A 88 0.46 -4.52 -16.39
CA GLN A 88 1.88 -4.59 -16.81
C GLN A 88 2.78 -3.51 -16.16
N PRO A 89 3.05 -3.59 -14.84
CA PRO A 89 3.88 -2.63 -14.12
C PRO A 89 5.38 -2.96 -14.23
N ASP A 90 6.24 -1.95 -14.14
CA ASP A 90 7.69 -2.10 -14.01
C ASP A 90 8.11 -2.53 -12.59
N ALA A 91 7.30 -2.16 -11.58
CA ALA A 91 7.58 -2.42 -10.18
C ALA A 91 6.30 -2.60 -9.35
N LEU A 92 6.35 -3.51 -8.38
CA LEU A 92 5.37 -3.70 -7.31
C LEU A 92 5.88 -2.97 -6.05
N VAL A 93 5.10 -1.98 -5.59
CA VAL A 93 5.48 -1.04 -4.52
C VAL A 93 4.59 -1.28 -3.30
N ALA A 94 5.14 -1.90 -2.26
CA ALA A 94 4.45 -2.18 -1.01
C ALA A 94 4.66 -1.06 0.02
N ILE A 95 3.58 -0.63 0.67
CA ILE A 95 3.69 0.15 1.90
C ILE A 95 2.82 -0.41 3.02
N GLY A 96 3.31 -0.38 4.25
CA GLY A 96 2.58 -0.93 5.40
C GLY A 96 2.85 -0.22 6.72
N ASN A 97 1.97 -0.46 7.68
CA ASN A 97 2.06 0.08 9.03
C ASN A 97 1.89 -1.06 10.03
N GLY A 98 3.00 -1.49 10.63
CA GLY A 98 3.16 -2.70 11.42
C GLY A 98 3.51 -2.49 12.90
N TRP A 99 3.65 -1.24 13.37
CA TRP A 99 3.95 -0.90 14.78
C TRP A 99 3.11 -1.67 15.82
N TRP A 100 1.83 -1.93 15.50
CA TRP A 100 0.88 -2.65 16.36
C TRP A 100 1.16 -4.16 16.49
N ALA A 101 2.06 -4.69 15.66
CA ALA A 101 2.38 -6.10 15.54
C ALA A 101 3.83 -6.41 16.00
N GLU A 102 4.37 -5.59 16.90
CA GLU A 102 5.68 -5.76 17.54
C GLU A 102 5.89 -7.20 18.08
N GLY A 103 7.09 -7.75 17.92
CA GLY A 103 7.44 -9.10 18.36
C GLY A 103 6.78 -10.24 17.56
N SER A 104 5.92 -9.93 16.59
CA SER A 104 5.30 -10.91 15.69
C SER A 104 6.04 -10.99 14.34
N ARG A 105 5.66 -11.97 13.50
CA ARG A 105 6.15 -12.08 12.12
C ARG A 105 5.26 -11.38 11.08
N VAL A 106 4.26 -10.58 11.49
CA VAL A 106 3.21 -10.04 10.61
C VAL A 106 3.76 -9.16 9.48
N VAL A 107 4.80 -8.36 9.72
CA VAL A 107 5.40 -7.52 8.67
C VAL A 107 6.27 -8.35 7.74
N ALA A 108 7.19 -9.15 8.28
CA ALA A 108 8.02 -10.07 7.49
C ALA A 108 7.20 -11.00 6.59
N SER A 109 6.06 -11.52 7.07
CA SER A 109 5.14 -12.35 6.29
C SER A 109 4.35 -11.57 5.23
N GLN A 110 4.18 -10.25 5.36
CA GLN A 110 3.63 -9.41 4.29
C GLN A 110 4.70 -9.10 3.23
N VAL A 111 5.89 -8.67 3.65
CA VAL A 111 7.03 -8.38 2.77
C VAL A 111 7.33 -9.59 1.89
N ALA A 112 7.51 -10.78 2.48
CA ALA A 112 7.82 -12.01 1.75
C ALA A 112 6.71 -12.46 0.79
N GLN A 113 5.44 -12.18 1.09
CA GLN A 113 4.34 -12.49 0.15
C GLN A 113 4.32 -11.54 -1.04
N VAL A 114 4.57 -10.24 -0.85
CA VAL A 114 4.64 -9.29 -1.98
C VAL A 114 5.91 -9.51 -2.80
N GLU A 115 7.02 -9.87 -2.17
CA GLU A 115 8.26 -10.29 -2.84
C GLU A 115 8.02 -11.53 -3.72
N ALA A 116 7.34 -12.55 -3.20
CA ALA A 116 6.96 -13.74 -3.96
C ALA A 116 6.05 -13.41 -5.17
N TRP A 117 5.11 -12.48 -5.01
CA TRP A 117 4.31 -11.96 -6.13
C TRP A 117 5.15 -11.20 -7.17
N ALA A 118 6.08 -10.36 -6.73
CA ALA A 118 6.98 -9.62 -7.62
C ALA A 118 7.87 -10.58 -8.42
N ALA A 119 8.44 -11.60 -7.77
CA ALA A 119 9.24 -12.64 -8.38
C ALA A 119 8.44 -13.49 -9.39
N LEU A 120 7.20 -13.88 -9.05
CA LEU A 120 6.32 -14.65 -9.94
C LEU A 120 6.00 -13.93 -11.26
N PHE A 121 5.87 -12.60 -11.21
CA PHE A 121 5.59 -11.77 -12.38
C PHE A 121 6.84 -11.13 -13.02
N GLY A 122 8.03 -11.37 -12.48
CA GLY A 122 9.29 -10.82 -13.00
C GLY A 122 9.43 -9.29 -12.86
N VAL A 123 8.69 -8.66 -11.94
CA VAL A 123 8.67 -7.20 -11.74
C VAL A 123 9.56 -6.80 -10.56
N LYS A 124 10.04 -5.55 -10.54
CA LYS A 124 10.89 -5.05 -9.45
C LYS A 124 10.09 -4.95 -8.15
N PHE A 125 10.66 -5.37 -7.03
CA PHE A 125 10.06 -5.16 -5.70
C PHE A 125 10.67 -3.93 -5.02
N VAL A 126 9.81 -3.10 -4.41
CA VAL A 126 10.22 -2.00 -3.51
C VAL A 126 9.24 -1.98 -2.34
N HIS A 127 9.73 -1.82 -1.12
CA HIS A 127 8.86 -1.69 0.06
C HIS A 127 9.28 -0.59 1.02
N SER A 128 8.33 -0.10 1.82
CA SER A 128 8.57 0.76 2.97
C SER A 128 7.52 0.48 4.05
N PHE A 129 7.96 0.11 5.26
CA PHE A 129 7.09 -0.24 6.37
C PHE A 129 7.47 0.60 7.60
N ASN A 130 6.46 1.05 8.34
CA ASN A 130 6.64 1.59 9.68
C ASN A 130 6.41 0.45 10.69
N GLU A 131 7.48 -0.10 11.25
CA GLU A 131 7.47 -1.19 12.22
C GLU A 131 8.45 -0.93 13.36
N ILE A 132 8.38 -1.71 14.44
CA ILE A 132 9.33 -1.66 15.55
C ILE A 132 10.25 -2.87 15.39
N THR A 133 11.51 -2.62 15.04
CA THR A 133 12.53 -3.65 14.92
C THR A 133 13.16 -3.97 16.28
N HIS A 134 14.09 -4.94 16.33
CA HIS A 134 14.92 -5.14 17.52
C HIS A 134 15.96 -4.02 17.70
N ASP A 135 16.48 -3.47 16.60
CA ASP A 135 17.56 -2.47 16.63
C ASP A 135 17.07 -1.11 17.17
N ASP A 136 15.79 -0.78 16.95
CA ASP A 136 15.12 0.43 17.48
C ASP A 136 15.10 0.51 19.02
N LYS A 137 15.43 -0.58 19.73
CA LYS A 137 15.38 -0.67 21.19
C LYS A 137 16.67 -0.24 21.90
N GLY A 138 17.80 -0.25 21.21
CA GLY A 138 19.09 0.15 21.78
C GLY A 138 19.57 -0.71 22.96
N THR A 139 19.20 -2.01 22.98
CA THR A 139 19.51 -3.00 24.04
C THR A 139 20.22 -4.22 23.47
#